data_AF-A0AAU4UNF0-F1
#
_entry.id   AF-A0AAU4UNF0-F1
#
_cell.length_a   1.000
_cell.length_b   1.000
_cell.length_c   1.000
_cell.angle_alpha   90.00
_cell.angle_beta   90.00
_cell.angle_gamma   90.00
#
_symmetry.space_group_name_H-M   'P 1'
#
loop_
_entity.id
_entity.type
_entity.pdbx_description
1 polymer ?
#
loop_
_entity_poly.entity_id
_entity_poly.type
_entity_poly.pdbx_seq_one_letter_code
_entity_poly.pdbx_strand_id
1 'polypeptide(L)'
;MARKRHDLAQRRAREAARRTAAAERIGPLPKRTPRPRQPTTLYDLSPPGTYYREWARPAVPQGMNGASPLDAAVARFGPDSGEADTMRRFLAYAEIYGQQIPVDAARHLETLARLSGMAAEAAVAQNMSEEEAVESLHSLHAQGLLLVDDDGSVWLTVPPGTPYSAPDGAWAFVEKRMGAPKEAVAALDSP
;
A
#
# COMPACT_ATOMS: atom_id res chain seq x y z
N MET A 1 56.53 -5.75 -0.86
CA MET A 1 55.21 -5.53 -0.23
C MET A 1 55.11 -4.23 0.61
N ALA A 2 56.19 -3.71 1.21
CA ALA A 2 56.15 -2.52 2.08
C ALA A 2 55.85 -1.17 1.37
N ARG A 3 56.36 -0.98 0.14
CA ARG A 3 56.22 0.29 -0.62
C ARG A 3 54.76 0.64 -1.00
N LYS A 4 53.93 -0.38 -1.32
CA LYS A 4 52.50 -0.20 -1.64
C LYS A 4 51.65 0.19 -0.42
N ARG A 5 52.00 -0.29 0.79
CA ARG A 5 51.29 0.07 2.04
C ARG A 5 51.57 1.50 2.46
N HIS A 6 52.82 1.95 2.27
CA HIS A 6 53.23 3.33 2.55
C HIS A 6 52.49 4.35 1.67
N ASP A 7 52.25 4.01 0.40
CA ASP A 7 51.57 4.86 -0.57
C ASP A 7 50.05 4.98 -0.29
N LEU A 8 49.42 3.88 0.16
CA LEU A 8 48.03 3.87 0.64
C LEU A 8 47.83 4.70 1.90
N ALA A 9 48.78 4.63 2.85
CA ALA A 9 48.74 5.42 4.07
C ALA A 9 48.85 6.92 3.77
N GLN A 10 49.76 7.31 2.87
CA GLN A 10 49.88 8.70 2.43
C GLN A 10 48.65 9.21 1.67
N ARG A 11 48.04 8.38 0.83
CA ARG A 11 46.78 8.74 0.15
C ARG A 11 45.65 8.99 1.14
N ARG A 12 45.47 8.10 2.13
CA ARG A 12 44.46 8.26 3.18
C ARG A 12 44.71 9.50 4.05
N ALA A 13 45.98 9.79 4.38
CA ALA A 13 46.33 11.00 5.13
C ALA A 13 46.00 12.28 4.36
N ARG A 14 46.27 12.31 3.05
CA ARG A 14 45.91 13.45 2.19
C ARG A 14 44.41 13.61 2.03
N GLU A 15 43.67 12.50 1.92
CA GLU A 15 42.21 12.55 1.83
C GLU A 15 41.56 12.98 3.14
N ALA A 16 42.08 12.51 4.28
CA ALA A 16 41.68 12.97 5.60
C ALA A 16 41.93 14.47 5.77
N ALA A 17 43.12 14.95 5.42
CA ALA A 17 43.46 16.39 5.47
C ALA A 17 42.53 17.24 4.58
N ARG A 18 42.17 16.75 3.39
CA ARG A 18 41.20 17.41 2.51
C ARG A 18 39.80 17.47 3.13
N ARG A 19 39.34 16.40 3.78
CA ARG A 19 38.04 16.37 4.46
C ARG A 19 38.01 17.28 5.68
N THR A 20 39.10 17.36 6.44
CA THR A 20 39.21 18.28 7.59
C THR A 20 39.19 19.74 7.14
N ALA A 21 39.98 20.10 6.12
CA ALA A 21 39.98 21.45 5.56
C ALA A 21 38.63 21.84 4.93
N ALA A 22 37.91 20.87 4.33
CA ALA A 22 36.55 21.09 3.83
C ALA A 22 35.54 21.27 4.97
N ALA A 23 35.65 20.50 6.05
CA ALA A 23 34.80 20.64 7.23
C ALA A 23 35.00 21.98 7.95
N GLU A 24 36.25 22.49 8.01
CA GLU A 24 36.56 23.82 8.55
C GLU A 24 35.98 24.95 7.70
N ARG A 25 35.92 24.81 6.36
CA ARG A 25 35.33 25.82 5.46
C ARG A 25 33.81 25.87 5.45
N ILE A 26 33.15 24.74 5.70
CA ILE A 26 31.69 24.60 5.53
C ILE A 26 30.93 24.88 6.83
N GLY A 27 31.61 24.83 7.99
CA GLY A 27 30.98 24.96 9.30
C GLY A 27 30.17 23.70 9.65
N PRO A 28 29.51 23.68 10.84
CA PRO A 28 28.76 22.51 11.29
C PRO A 28 27.64 22.17 10.31
N LEU A 29 27.59 20.90 9.90
CA LEU A 29 26.52 20.39 9.03
C LEU A 29 25.16 20.81 9.63
N PRO A 30 24.25 21.41 8.85
CA PRO A 30 22.92 21.69 9.35
C PRO A 30 22.31 20.40 9.89
N LYS A 31 21.72 20.46 11.09
CA LYS A 31 20.98 19.32 11.67
C LYS A 31 20.04 18.82 10.59
N ARG A 32 20.23 17.57 10.13
CA ARG A 32 19.34 16.93 9.17
C ARG A 32 17.93 17.13 9.70
N THR A 33 17.11 17.88 8.98
CA THR A 33 15.68 17.89 9.22
C THR A 33 15.24 16.43 9.15
N PRO A 34 14.57 15.90 10.20
CA PRO A 34 14.05 14.54 10.15
C PRO A 34 13.24 14.41 8.87
N ARG A 35 13.60 13.43 8.03
CA ARG A 35 12.79 13.14 6.85
C ARG A 35 11.37 12.91 7.35
N PRO A 36 10.34 13.55 6.76
CA PRO A 36 8.97 13.24 7.13
C PRO A 36 8.81 11.72 7.06
N ARG A 37 8.29 11.12 8.14
CA ARG A 37 7.97 9.68 8.14
C ARG A 37 7.09 9.47 6.93
N GLN A 38 7.51 8.59 6.02
CA GLN A 38 6.60 8.17 4.96
C GLN A 38 5.34 7.61 5.66
N PRO A 39 4.13 7.91 5.16
CA PRO A 39 2.92 7.30 5.68
C PRO A 39 3.11 5.79 5.63
N THR A 40 2.90 5.12 6.77
CA THR A 40 2.97 3.66 6.83
C THR A 40 1.86 3.09 5.97
N THR A 41 2.20 2.27 4.97
CA THR A 41 1.20 1.63 4.10
C THR A 41 0.61 0.40 4.78
N LEU A 42 -0.56 -0.07 4.32
CA LEU A 42 -1.11 -1.34 4.81
C LEU A 42 -0.11 -2.50 4.68
N TYR A 43 0.65 -2.55 3.59
CA TYR A 43 1.70 -3.55 3.40
C TYR A 43 2.75 -3.52 4.52
N ASP A 44 3.19 -2.33 4.93
CA ASP A 44 4.16 -2.17 6.02
C ASP A 44 3.60 -2.60 7.38
N LEU A 45 2.27 -2.55 7.55
CA LEU A 45 1.59 -2.95 8.78
C LEU A 45 1.47 -4.47 8.95
N SER A 46 1.75 -5.26 7.90
CA SER A 46 1.67 -6.73 7.93
C SER A 46 0.33 -7.22 8.50
N PRO A 47 -0.81 -6.91 7.85
CA PRO A 47 -2.13 -7.31 8.34
C PRO A 47 -2.26 -8.83 8.43
N PRO A 48 -2.95 -9.34 9.45
CA PRO A 48 -3.21 -10.78 9.59
C PRO A 48 -4.29 -11.22 8.61
N GLY A 49 -4.19 -12.47 8.15
CA GLY A 49 -5.24 -13.14 7.40
C GLY A 49 -4.80 -13.67 6.03
N THR A 50 -5.58 -14.57 5.47
CA THR A 50 -5.37 -15.25 4.18
C THR A 50 -5.43 -14.27 3.02
N TYR A 51 -6.34 -13.30 3.08
CA TYR A 51 -6.52 -12.22 2.10
C TYR A 51 -5.31 -11.30 1.92
N TYR A 52 -4.33 -11.37 2.82
CA TYR A 52 -3.12 -10.55 2.80
C TYR A 52 -1.84 -11.35 2.59
N ARG A 53 -1.95 -12.62 2.15
CA ARG A 53 -0.78 -13.45 1.81
C ARG A 53 -0.15 -13.05 0.48
N GLU A 54 -0.95 -12.54 -0.44
CA GLU A 54 -0.51 -12.16 -1.77
C GLU A 54 -0.72 -10.66 -2.02
N TRP A 55 0.30 -10.04 -2.60
CA TRP A 55 0.33 -8.61 -2.90
C TRP A 55 0.75 -8.44 -4.34
N ALA A 56 -0.08 -7.75 -5.11
CA ALA A 56 0.21 -7.49 -6.50
C ALA A 56 0.85 -6.11 -6.65
N ARG A 57 1.76 -6.02 -7.62
CA ARG A 57 2.36 -4.75 -8.03
C ARG A 57 1.91 -4.46 -9.45
N PRO A 58 1.40 -3.26 -9.75
CA PRO A 58 1.21 -2.83 -11.13
C PRO A 58 2.59 -2.75 -11.79
N ALA A 59 2.97 -3.82 -12.47
CA ALA A 59 4.21 -3.89 -13.22
C ALA A 59 3.97 -3.20 -14.56
N VAL A 60 4.70 -2.11 -14.83
CA VAL A 60 4.90 -1.65 -16.20
C VAL A 60 5.90 -2.62 -16.83
N PRO A 61 5.52 -3.45 -17.83
CA PRO A 61 6.44 -4.43 -18.40
C PRO A 61 7.70 -3.75 -18.96
N GLN A 62 8.86 -4.33 -18.70
CA GLN A 62 10.15 -3.81 -19.15
C GLN A 62 10.16 -3.69 -20.68
N GLY A 63 10.50 -2.50 -21.19
CA GLY A 63 10.50 -2.20 -22.63
C GLY A 63 9.30 -1.39 -23.12
N MET A 64 8.27 -1.18 -22.30
CA MET A 64 7.29 -0.11 -22.54
C MET A 64 7.89 1.22 -22.08
N ASN A 65 8.53 1.94 -23.00
CA ASN A 65 9.06 3.29 -22.77
C ASN A 65 7.92 4.27 -22.47
N GLY A 66 7.43 4.31 -21.24
CA GLY A 66 6.42 5.27 -20.79
C GLY A 66 5.01 5.06 -21.32
N ALA A 67 4.73 3.93 -21.98
CA ALA A 67 3.35 3.58 -22.35
C ALA A 67 2.58 3.11 -21.10
N SER A 68 1.37 3.64 -20.92
CA SER A 68 0.51 3.23 -19.81
C SER A 68 0.17 1.74 -19.95
N PRO A 69 0.22 0.94 -18.86
CA PRO A 69 -0.30 -0.43 -18.86
C PRO A 69 -1.75 -0.52 -19.36
N LEU A 70 -2.55 0.53 -19.10
CA LEU A 70 -3.90 0.64 -19.63
C LEU A 70 -3.91 0.82 -21.15
N ASP A 71 -3.08 1.70 -21.70
CA ASP A 71 -3.03 1.91 -23.16
C ASP A 71 -2.64 0.62 -23.89
N ALA A 72 -1.72 -0.15 -23.31
CA ALA A 72 -1.33 -1.45 -23.85
C ALA A 72 -2.47 -2.48 -23.80
N ALA A 73 -3.24 -2.50 -22.70
CA ALA A 73 -4.42 -3.35 -22.58
C ALA A 73 -5.51 -2.93 -23.59
N VAL A 74 -5.81 -1.63 -23.68
CA VAL A 74 -6.79 -1.07 -24.62
C VAL A 74 -6.40 -1.34 -26.07
N ALA A 75 -5.13 -1.16 -26.43
CA ALA A 75 -4.64 -1.41 -27.78
C ALA A 75 -4.72 -2.90 -28.17
N ARG A 76 -4.56 -3.81 -27.21
CA ARG A 76 -4.55 -5.26 -27.45
C ARG A 76 -5.95 -5.89 -27.42
N PHE A 77 -6.78 -5.49 -26.47
CA PHE A 77 -8.06 -6.15 -26.15
C PHE A 77 -9.28 -5.28 -26.49
N GLY A 78 -9.08 -3.99 -26.73
CA GLY A 78 -10.15 -3.02 -26.96
C GLY A 78 -10.50 -2.24 -25.69
N PRO A 79 -11.08 -1.03 -25.84
CA PRO A 79 -11.37 -0.12 -24.71
C PRO A 79 -12.45 -0.62 -23.76
N ASP A 80 -13.40 -1.42 -24.27
CA ASP A 80 -14.56 -1.96 -23.53
C ASP A 80 -14.36 -3.44 -23.15
N SER A 81 -13.11 -3.92 -23.18
CA SER A 81 -12.76 -5.29 -22.80
C SER A 81 -12.68 -5.44 -21.28
N GLY A 82 -12.98 -6.64 -20.78
CA GLY A 82 -12.84 -6.96 -19.36
C GLY A 82 -11.39 -6.80 -18.87
N GLU A 83 -10.40 -6.99 -19.75
CA GLU A 83 -8.99 -6.76 -19.48
C GLU A 83 -8.67 -5.27 -19.29
N ALA A 84 -9.22 -4.40 -20.13
CA ALA A 84 -9.08 -2.96 -19.97
C ALA A 84 -9.74 -2.48 -18.67
N ASP A 85 -10.94 -2.98 -18.35
CA ASP A 85 -11.62 -2.67 -17.09
C ASP A 85 -10.84 -3.16 -15.87
N THR A 86 -10.29 -4.38 -15.92
CA THR A 86 -9.44 -4.93 -14.86
C THR A 86 -8.22 -4.04 -14.65
N MET A 87 -7.57 -3.60 -15.75
CA MET A 87 -6.42 -2.71 -15.67
C MET A 87 -6.78 -1.34 -15.07
N ARG A 88 -7.93 -0.75 -15.44
CA ARG A 88 -8.42 0.50 -14.84
C ARG A 88 -8.59 0.35 -13.33
N ARG A 89 -9.28 -0.71 -12.88
CA ARG A 89 -9.49 -0.96 -11.43
C ARG A 89 -8.17 -1.16 -10.71
N PHE A 90 -7.25 -1.91 -11.30
CA PHE A 90 -5.97 -2.18 -10.68
C PHE A 90 -5.11 -0.92 -10.53
N LEU A 91 -5.17 0.00 -11.50
CA LEU A 91 -4.55 1.32 -11.40
C LEU A 91 -5.24 2.20 -10.35
N ALA A 92 -6.58 2.19 -10.27
CA ALA A 92 -7.32 2.92 -9.23
C ALA A 92 -6.94 2.44 -7.81
N TYR A 93 -6.83 1.12 -7.61
CA TYR A 93 -6.31 0.58 -6.36
C TYR A 93 -4.87 1.02 -6.07
N ALA A 94 -4.03 1.14 -7.09
CA ALA A 94 -2.65 1.61 -6.90
C ALA A 94 -2.58 3.05 -6.35
N GLU A 95 -3.55 3.89 -6.69
CA GLU A 95 -3.66 5.25 -6.16
C GLU A 95 -3.99 5.25 -4.65
N ILE A 96 -4.73 4.24 -4.18
CA ILE A 96 -5.18 4.14 -2.78
C ILE A 96 -4.17 3.37 -1.92
N TYR A 97 -3.73 2.19 -2.37
CA TYR A 97 -2.86 1.28 -1.61
C TYR A 97 -1.37 1.54 -1.84
N GLY A 98 -1.02 2.31 -2.88
CA GLY A 98 0.35 2.52 -3.31
C GLY A 98 0.89 1.35 -4.13
N GLN A 99 2.19 1.05 -3.98
CA GLN A 99 2.88 0.09 -4.83
C GLN A 99 2.46 -1.37 -4.62
N GLN A 100 2.00 -1.70 -3.42
CA GLN A 100 1.64 -3.06 -3.01
C GLN A 100 0.13 -3.10 -2.78
N ILE A 101 -0.58 -3.83 -3.63
CA ILE A 101 -2.04 -3.88 -3.60
C ILE A 101 -2.49 -5.25 -3.08
N PRO A 102 -3.33 -5.32 -2.04
CA PRO A 102 -3.91 -6.57 -1.55
C PRO A 102 -5.14 -6.89 -2.40
N VAL A 103 -4.94 -7.44 -3.61
CA VAL A 103 -6.00 -7.54 -4.64
C VAL A 103 -7.21 -8.28 -4.15
N ASP A 104 -7.01 -9.41 -3.48
CA ASP A 104 -8.12 -10.25 -3.02
C ASP A 104 -8.93 -9.53 -1.94
N ALA A 105 -8.25 -8.94 -0.95
CA ALA A 105 -8.89 -8.14 0.09
C ALA A 105 -9.64 -6.93 -0.50
N ALA A 106 -9.04 -6.22 -1.46
CA ALA A 106 -9.63 -5.06 -2.10
C ALA A 106 -10.88 -5.43 -2.92
N ARG A 107 -10.80 -6.48 -3.76
CA ARG A 107 -11.95 -6.97 -4.54
C ARG A 107 -13.08 -7.44 -3.64
N HIS A 108 -12.73 -8.14 -2.55
CA HIS A 108 -13.71 -8.62 -1.58
C HIS A 108 -14.41 -7.46 -0.88
N LEU A 109 -13.65 -6.46 -0.44
CA LEU A 109 -14.20 -5.24 0.15
C LEU A 109 -15.11 -4.49 -0.82
N GLU A 110 -14.70 -4.29 -2.08
CA GLU A 110 -15.53 -3.61 -3.08
C GLU A 110 -16.86 -4.34 -3.31
N THR A 111 -16.79 -5.67 -3.44
CA THR A 111 -17.97 -6.52 -3.65
C THR A 111 -18.93 -6.41 -2.46
N LEU A 112 -18.42 -6.55 -1.24
CA LEU A 112 -19.24 -6.45 -0.04
C LEU A 112 -19.81 -5.05 0.17
N ALA A 113 -19.01 -4.01 -0.04
CA ALA A 113 -19.42 -2.62 0.15
C ALA A 113 -20.70 -2.32 -0.66
N ARG A 114 -20.77 -2.81 -1.89
CA ARG A 114 -21.93 -2.61 -2.78
C ARG A 114 -23.07 -3.57 -2.46
N LEU A 115 -22.81 -4.88 -2.37
CA LEU A 115 -23.87 -5.89 -2.21
C LEU A 115 -24.56 -5.83 -0.86
N SER A 116 -23.86 -5.43 0.20
CA SER A 116 -24.46 -5.34 1.53
C SER A 116 -25.14 -4.01 1.84
N GLY A 117 -25.08 -3.05 0.92
CA GLY A 117 -25.54 -1.69 1.15
C GLY A 117 -24.63 -0.86 2.07
N MET A 118 -23.46 -1.36 2.49
CA MET A 118 -22.54 -0.60 3.36
C MET A 118 -22.11 0.72 2.70
N ALA A 119 -21.79 0.69 1.41
CA ALA A 119 -21.43 1.89 0.66
C ALA A 119 -22.60 2.87 0.60
N ALA A 120 -23.82 2.38 0.37
CA ALA A 120 -25.02 3.21 0.35
C ALA A 120 -25.31 3.84 1.73
N GLU A 121 -25.17 3.09 2.82
CA GLU A 121 -25.31 3.61 4.18
C GLU A 121 -24.26 4.67 4.50
N ALA A 122 -22.99 4.40 4.16
CA ALA A 122 -21.89 5.36 4.35
C ALA A 122 -22.07 6.62 3.50
N ALA A 123 -22.59 6.48 2.28
CA ALA A 123 -22.89 7.58 1.37
C ALA A 123 -23.97 8.50 1.96
N VAL A 124 -25.07 7.94 2.46
CA VAL A 124 -26.15 8.69 3.12
C VAL A 124 -25.63 9.38 4.38
N ALA A 125 -24.90 8.64 5.23
CA ALA A 125 -24.40 9.16 6.51
C ALA A 125 -23.42 10.34 6.34
N GLN A 126 -22.65 10.35 5.25
CA GLN A 126 -21.62 11.35 4.99
C GLN A 126 -22.00 12.34 3.88
N ASN A 127 -23.22 12.26 3.35
CA ASN A 127 -23.72 13.10 2.26
C ASN A 127 -22.76 13.12 1.04
N MET A 128 -22.38 11.92 0.59
CA MET A 128 -21.52 11.68 -0.57
C MET A 128 -22.18 10.67 -1.53
N SER A 129 -21.59 10.47 -2.70
CA SER A 129 -21.99 9.41 -3.62
C SER A 129 -21.58 8.02 -3.10
N GLU A 130 -22.22 6.97 -3.61
CA GLU A 130 -21.86 5.59 -3.27
C GLU A 130 -20.43 5.25 -3.74
N GLU A 131 -19.98 5.84 -4.85
CA GLU A 131 -18.62 5.64 -5.37
C GLU A 131 -17.57 6.28 -4.45
N GLU A 132 -17.80 7.51 -3.99
CA GLU A 132 -16.94 8.16 -2.98
C GLU A 132 -16.93 7.39 -1.65
N ALA A 133 -18.06 6.76 -1.29
CA ALA A 133 -18.13 5.92 -0.10
C ALA A 133 -17.30 4.64 -0.25
N VAL A 134 -17.32 3.99 -1.41
CA VAL A 134 -16.45 2.85 -1.72
C VAL A 134 -14.98 3.26 -1.64
N GLU A 135 -14.58 4.37 -2.27
CA GLU A 135 -13.21 4.88 -2.18
C GLU A 135 -12.78 5.20 -0.73
N SER A 136 -13.70 5.74 0.07
CA SER A 136 -13.47 6.01 1.50
C SER A 136 -13.24 4.71 2.29
N LEU A 137 -14.02 3.66 2.02
CA LEU A 137 -13.82 2.34 2.63
C LEU A 137 -12.47 1.73 2.24
N HIS A 138 -12.08 1.85 0.96
CA HIS A 138 -10.76 1.41 0.50
C HIS A 138 -9.63 2.21 1.17
N SER A 139 -9.82 3.50 1.41
CA SER A 139 -8.85 4.36 2.11
C SER A 139 -8.69 3.96 3.58
N LEU A 140 -9.79 3.65 4.29
CA LEU A 140 -9.75 3.10 5.64
C LEU A 140 -9.03 1.74 5.67
N HIS A 141 -9.32 0.89 4.68
CA HIS A 141 -8.63 -0.39 4.52
C HIS A 141 -7.13 -0.20 4.26
N ALA A 142 -6.72 0.73 3.40
CA ALA A 142 -5.32 1.04 3.12
C ALA A 142 -4.53 1.58 4.34
N GLN A 143 -5.25 2.10 5.34
CA GLN A 143 -4.67 2.56 6.61
C GLN A 143 -4.72 1.50 7.71
N GLY A 144 -5.30 0.33 7.45
CA GLY A 144 -5.49 -0.72 8.46
C GLY A 144 -6.55 -0.37 9.51
N LEU A 145 -7.47 0.54 9.19
CA LEU A 145 -8.63 0.85 10.04
C LEU A 145 -9.82 -0.06 9.73
N LEU A 146 -9.79 -0.69 8.57
CA LEU A 146 -10.74 -1.70 8.14
C LEU A 146 -9.92 -2.91 7.67
N LEU A 147 -10.25 -4.13 8.05
CA LEU A 147 -9.63 -5.36 7.53
C LEU A 147 -10.69 -6.40 7.15
N VAL A 148 -10.32 -7.27 6.21
CA VAL A 148 -11.04 -8.48 5.85
C VAL A 148 -10.42 -9.65 6.61
N ASP A 149 -11.21 -10.33 7.44
CA ASP A 149 -10.79 -11.50 8.21
C ASP A 149 -10.84 -12.79 7.34
N ASP A 150 -10.29 -13.88 7.84
CA ASP A 150 -10.19 -15.17 7.14
C ASP A 150 -11.54 -15.76 6.73
N ASP A 151 -12.60 -15.48 7.48
CA ASP A 151 -13.97 -15.87 7.16
C ASP A 151 -14.61 -14.97 6.08
N GLY A 152 -13.90 -13.95 5.59
CA GLY A 152 -14.41 -12.95 4.65
C GLY A 152 -15.27 -11.88 5.32
N SER A 153 -15.29 -11.80 6.65
CA SER A 153 -15.96 -10.72 7.36
C SER A 153 -15.12 -9.44 7.38
N VAL A 154 -15.79 -8.28 7.51
CA VAL A 154 -15.11 -6.98 7.55
C VAL A 154 -15.15 -6.43 8.96
N TRP A 155 -14.00 -6.03 9.46
CA TRP A 155 -13.81 -5.53 10.82
C TRP A 155 -13.22 -4.14 10.84
N LEU A 156 -13.71 -3.32 11.77
CA LEU A 156 -13.01 -2.12 12.21
C LEU A 156 -11.84 -2.54 13.10
N THR A 157 -10.66 -2.00 12.81
CA THR A 157 -9.41 -2.38 13.46
C THR A 157 -8.62 -1.19 13.96
N VAL A 158 -7.73 -1.46 14.92
CA VAL A 158 -6.66 -0.53 15.31
C VAL A 158 -5.33 -1.15 14.90
N PRO A 159 -4.56 -0.49 14.01
CA PRO A 159 -3.29 -1.04 13.55
C PRO A 159 -2.20 -0.93 14.63
N PRO A 160 -1.19 -1.81 14.57
CA PRO A 160 -0.08 -1.82 15.51
C PRO A 160 0.74 -0.52 15.44
N GLY A 161 1.35 -0.13 16.56
CA GLY A 161 2.19 1.07 16.64
C GLY A 161 1.41 2.39 16.71
N THR A 162 0.08 2.33 16.88
CA THR A 162 -0.76 3.48 17.21
C THR A 162 -0.94 3.63 18.72
N PRO A 163 -1.31 4.83 19.24
CA PRO A 163 -1.53 5.04 20.67
C PRO A 163 -2.64 4.16 21.28
N TYR A 164 -3.51 3.59 20.45
CA TYR A 164 -4.65 2.76 20.86
C TYR A 164 -4.45 1.27 20.54
N SER A 165 -3.28 0.89 20.03
CA SER A 165 -2.96 -0.52 19.74
C SER A 165 -2.96 -1.38 21.01
N ALA A 166 -3.10 -2.69 20.83
CA ALA A 166 -3.08 -3.63 21.95
C ALA A 166 -1.74 -3.50 22.73
N PRO A 167 -1.72 -3.78 24.05
CA PRO A 167 -0.51 -3.57 24.88
C PRO A 167 0.74 -4.33 24.41
N ASP A 168 0.55 -5.42 23.68
CA ASP A 168 1.59 -6.25 23.07
C ASP A 168 2.03 -5.74 21.67
N GLY A 169 1.45 -4.64 21.20
CA GLY A 169 1.69 -4.09 19.87
C GLY A 169 1.02 -4.88 18.75
N ALA A 170 0.04 -5.74 19.07
CA ALA A 170 -0.73 -6.48 18.07
C ALA A 170 -1.90 -5.67 17.48
N TRP A 171 -2.49 -6.21 16.42
CA TRP A 171 -3.74 -5.73 15.84
C TRP A 171 -4.89 -5.89 16.83
N ALA A 172 -5.72 -4.86 16.97
CA ALA A 172 -6.96 -4.96 17.73
C ALA A 172 -8.17 -4.95 16.79
N PHE A 173 -9.08 -5.91 16.97
CA PHE A 173 -10.34 -6.02 16.24
C PHE A 173 -11.45 -5.46 17.12
N VAL A 174 -12.03 -4.33 16.72
CA VAL A 174 -12.90 -3.52 17.58
C VAL A 174 -14.38 -3.87 17.35
N GLU A 175 -14.81 -3.86 16.09
CA GLU A 175 -16.21 -4.02 15.73
C GLU A 175 -16.32 -4.82 14.43
N LYS A 176 -17.18 -5.84 14.43
CA LYS A 176 -17.54 -6.56 13.20
C LYS A 176 -18.52 -5.71 12.41
N ARG A 177 -18.04 -5.04 11.36
CA ARG A 177 -18.86 -4.18 10.49
C ARG A 177 -19.77 -5.02 9.59
N MET A 178 -19.29 -6.18 9.16
CA MET A 178 -20.04 -7.09 8.30
C MET A 178 -19.76 -8.54 8.64
N GLY A 179 -20.79 -9.38 8.57
CA GLY A 179 -20.64 -10.83 8.57
C GLY A 179 -19.96 -11.35 7.30
N ALA A 180 -19.37 -12.54 7.39
CA ALA A 180 -18.98 -13.32 6.22
C ALA A 180 -20.20 -13.47 5.29
N PRO A 181 -20.06 -13.23 3.97
CA PRO A 181 -21.18 -13.40 3.06
C PRO A 181 -21.53 -14.89 2.95
N LYS A 182 -22.63 -15.31 3.58
CA LYS A 182 -23.09 -16.71 3.55
C LYS A 182 -23.50 -17.19 2.15
N GLU A 183 -23.66 -16.29 1.20
CA GLU A 183 -24.06 -16.57 -0.19
C GLU A 183 -23.06 -16.07 -1.25
N ALA A 184 -22.15 -15.12 -0.93
CA ALA A 184 -21.19 -14.58 -1.92
C ALA A 184 -19.87 -15.39 -2.00
N VAL A 185 -19.53 -16.20 -0.99
CA VAL A 185 -18.39 -17.13 -1.08
C VAL A 185 -18.60 -18.14 -2.22
N ALA A 186 -19.84 -18.56 -2.49
CA ALA A 186 -20.15 -19.45 -3.62
C ALA A 186 -19.94 -18.79 -5.01
N ALA A 187 -19.97 -17.46 -5.08
CA ALA A 187 -19.73 -16.71 -6.32
C ALA A 187 -18.25 -16.36 -6.54
N LEU A 188 -17.44 -16.34 -5.48
CA LEU A 188 -15.99 -16.09 -5.54
C LEU A 188 -15.19 -17.36 -5.88
N ASP A 189 -15.77 -18.55 -5.65
CA ASP A 189 -15.18 -19.86 -5.97
C ASP A 189 -15.59 -20.41 -7.36
N SER A 190 -16.32 -19.64 -8.18
CA SER A 190 -16.64 -20.05 -9.56
C SER A 190 -15.58 -19.55 -10.54
N PRO A 191 -14.94 -20.46 -11.34
CA PRO A 191 -13.84 -20.15 -12.23
C PRO A 191 -14.21 -19.25 -13.43
#